data_AF-A0A844XBG3-F1
#
_entry.id   AF-A0A844XBG3-F1
#
_cell.length_a   1.000
_cell.length_b   1.000
_cell.length_c   1.000
_cell.angle_alpha   90.00
_cell.angle_beta   90.00
_cell.angle_gamma   90.00
#
_symmetry.space_group_name_H-M   'P 1'
#
loop_
_entity.id
_entity.type
_entity.pdbx_description
1 polymer ?
#
loop_
_entity_poly.entity_id
_entity_poly.type
_entity_poly.pdbx_seq_one_letter_code
_entity_poly.pdbx_strand_id
1 'polypeptide(L)'
;MKYSFCALAALAIAGCSQGENGADPAVPATQTTPSASASSEGQSASTSAAPTANADDKRADRAPLVDEIPARFHGTYAQGAEYCDDRSHGLFTIAAREIDFFESTGEVRNVRADGDYAAVTVFEQYGDGPGNTYAFYMRIMPDGSLRYRYDDNERLTWGRCSQN
;
A
#
# COMPACT_ATOMS: atom_id res chain seq x y z
N MET A 1 23.37 -31.35 39.22
CA MET A 1 23.07 -32.55 38.42
C MET A 1 23.20 -32.19 36.95
N LYS A 2 24.01 -32.94 36.22
CA LYS A 2 24.25 -32.83 34.77
C LYS A 2 23.11 -33.52 34.03
N TYR A 3 22.55 -32.92 32.98
CA TYR A 3 22.07 -33.68 31.83
C TYR A 3 22.37 -32.92 30.54
N SER A 4 22.98 -33.65 29.62
CA SER A 4 23.43 -33.29 28.29
C SER A 4 22.69 -34.20 27.30
N PHE A 5 22.71 -33.80 26.02
CA PHE A 5 22.40 -34.53 24.79
C PHE A 5 21.04 -34.35 24.08
N CYS A 6 21.18 -33.69 22.90
CA CYS A 6 20.75 -34.07 21.54
C CYS A 6 19.28 -34.34 21.21
N ALA A 7 18.80 -33.68 20.14
CA ALA A 7 18.69 -34.31 18.82
C ALA A 7 18.42 -33.28 17.70
N LEU A 8 19.19 -33.40 16.61
CA LEU A 8 18.93 -32.81 15.30
C LEU A 8 17.62 -33.37 14.72
N ALA A 9 16.80 -32.51 14.13
CA ALA A 9 15.76 -32.91 13.19
C ALA A 9 16.09 -32.36 11.80
N ALA A 10 16.44 -33.27 10.88
CA ALA A 10 16.67 -32.99 9.47
C ALA A 10 15.33 -32.91 8.73
N LEU A 11 15.06 -31.80 8.04
CA LEU A 11 14.00 -31.73 7.04
C LEU A 11 14.55 -32.17 5.68
N ALA A 12 14.05 -33.29 5.17
CA ALA A 12 14.24 -33.71 3.78
C ALA A 12 13.10 -33.14 2.93
N ILE A 13 13.47 -32.42 1.86
CA ILE A 13 12.57 -31.73 0.93
C ILE A 13 12.06 -32.74 -0.09
N ALA A 14 10.74 -32.84 -0.23
CA ALA A 14 10.08 -33.53 -1.33
C ALA A 14 10.00 -32.59 -2.54
N GLY A 15 10.47 -33.03 -3.71
CA GLY A 15 10.34 -32.32 -4.98
C GLY A 15 10.33 -33.32 -6.14
N CYS A 16 9.16 -33.45 -6.77
CA CYS A 16 8.83 -34.46 -7.77
C CYS A 16 9.36 -34.14 -9.19
N SER A 17 9.77 -35.24 -9.85
CA SER A 17 9.54 -35.63 -11.25
C SER A 17 9.85 -34.61 -12.36
N GLN A 18 11.04 -34.78 -12.95
CA GLN A 18 11.40 -34.24 -14.26
C GLN A 18 11.14 -35.32 -15.33
N GLY A 19 10.23 -35.04 -16.25
CA GLY A 19 9.86 -35.92 -17.35
C GLY A 19 10.95 -36.00 -18.42
N GLU A 20 11.19 -37.23 -18.87
CA GLU A 20 12.06 -37.60 -20.00
C GLU A 20 11.37 -37.37 -21.36
N ASN A 21 12.19 -37.46 -22.43
CA ASN A 21 11.92 -37.53 -23.88
C ASN A 21 12.43 -36.28 -24.63
N GLY A 22 13.33 -36.34 -25.60
CA GLY A 22 13.97 -37.45 -26.30
C GLY A 22 14.59 -36.95 -27.62
N ALA A 23 15.58 -37.71 -28.10
CA ALA A 23 16.09 -37.79 -29.47
C ALA A 23 16.89 -36.61 -30.10
N ASP A 24 18.19 -36.87 -30.28
CA ASP A 24 19.10 -36.26 -31.27
C ASP A 24 18.84 -36.89 -32.66
N PRO A 25 19.04 -36.14 -33.77
CA PRO A 25 20.14 -36.52 -34.67
C PRO A 25 20.90 -35.32 -35.31
N ALA A 26 22.20 -35.27 -35.05
CA ALA A 26 23.35 -35.14 -35.97
C ALA A 26 23.28 -34.32 -37.33
N VAL A 27 24.10 -33.23 -37.38
CA VAL A 27 24.99 -32.63 -38.45
C VAL A 27 24.43 -32.11 -39.81
N PRO A 28 25.15 -31.26 -40.63
CA PRO A 28 26.31 -30.34 -40.45
C PRO A 28 26.12 -28.90 -41.07
N ALA A 29 27.20 -28.09 -41.03
CA ALA A 29 27.33 -26.65 -41.36
C ALA A 29 27.09 -26.19 -42.83
N THR A 30 26.74 -24.90 -43.03
CA THR A 30 27.07 -24.08 -44.23
C THR A 30 27.05 -22.58 -43.93
N GLN A 31 27.94 -21.83 -44.59
CA GLN A 31 28.31 -20.42 -44.42
C GLN A 31 27.43 -19.41 -45.21
N THR A 32 27.63 -18.11 -44.90
CA THR A 32 27.62 -16.93 -45.81
C THR A 32 26.37 -16.00 -45.85
N THR A 33 26.46 -14.87 -45.10
CA THR A 33 26.32 -13.41 -45.46
C THR A 33 25.20 -12.90 -46.42
N PRO A 34 24.92 -11.57 -46.45
CA PRO A 34 24.14 -10.71 -45.53
C PRO A 34 22.81 -10.22 -46.17
N SER A 35 21.90 -9.63 -45.38
CA SER A 35 20.93 -8.68 -45.94
C SER A 35 20.39 -7.71 -44.90
N ALA A 36 20.60 -6.42 -45.17
CA ALA A 36 19.98 -5.33 -44.46
C ALA A 36 18.49 -5.25 -44.82
N SER A 37 17.64 -5.11 -43.81
CA SER A 37 16.33 -4.49 -43.97
C SER A 37 16.01 -3.73 -42.70
N ALA A 38 16.03 -2.41 -42.84
CA ALA A 38 15.46 -1.50 -41.88
C ALA A 38 13.96 -1.82 -41.76
N SER A 39 13.52 -2.16 -40.55
CA SER A 39 12.12 -2.01 -40.16
C SER A 39 12.09 -1.09 -38.95
N SER A 40 11.69 0.15 -39.23
CA SER A 40 11.17 1.07 -38.22
C SER A 40 9.89 0.47 -37.66
N GLU A 41 10.03 -0.35 -36.63
CA GLU A 41 8.92 -0.59 -35.72
C GLU A 41 8.93 0.54 -34.71
N GLY A 42 7.89 1.38 -34.82
CA GLY A 42 7.60 2.42 -33.85
C GLY A 42 7.53 1.78 -32.47
N GLN A 43 8.62 1.95 -31.72
CA GLN A 43 8.64 1.72 -30.30
C GLN A 43 7.68 2.75 -29.71
N SER A 44 6.43 2.34 -29.53
CA SER A 44 5.51 2.97 -28.60
C SER A 44 6.27 3.08 -27.30
N ALA A 45 6.81 4.26 -27.05
CA ALA A 45 7.16 4.69 -25.72
C ALA A 45 5.84 4.66 -24.95
N SER A 46 5.52 3.50 -24.38
CA SER A 46 4.80 3.45 -23.12
C SER A 46 5.72 4.12 -22.13
N THR A 47 5.73 5.46 -22.17
CA THR A 47 6.15 6.28 -21.05
C THR A 47 5.25 5.82 -19.93
N SER A 48 5.78 4.91 -19.11
CA SER A 48 5.27 4.62 -17.79
C SER A 48 5.24 5.96 -17.09
N ALA A 49 4.08 6.60 -17.10
CA ALA A 49 3.86 7.82 -16.39
C ALA A 49 4.14 7.49 -14.93
N ALA A 50 5.11 8.20 -14.33
CA ALA A 50 5.29 8.22 -12.89
C ALA A 50 3.90 8.36 -12.22
N PRO A 51 3.66 7.70 -11.07
CA PRO A 51 2.35 7.68 -10.44
C PRO A 51 1.89 9.12 -10.22
N THR A 52 0.98 9.58 -11.09
CA THR A 52 0.52 10.94 -11.03
C THR A 52 -0.39 11.03 -9.82
N ALA A 53 -0.09 11.95 -8.90
CA ALA A 53 -1.00 12.33 -7.83
C ALA A 53 -2.43 12.41 -8.40
N ASN A 54 -3.29 11.53 -7.89
CA ASN A 54 -4.61 11.28 -8.44
C ASN A 54 -5.53 12.49 -8.10
N ALA A 55 -6.63 12.63 -8.84
CA ALA A 55 -7.52 13.80 -8.77
C ALA A 55 -7.98 14.17 -7.35
N ASP A 56 -8.20 13.17 -6.47
CA ASP A 56 -8.59 13.44 -5.09
C ASP A 56 -7.47 14.15 -4.29
N ASP A 57 -6.22 13.71 -4.43
CA ASP A 57 -5.08 14.31 -3.71
C ASP A 57 -4.87 15.75 -4.16
N LYS A 58 -4.86 15.95 -5.49
CA LYS A 58 -4.78 17.28 -6.09
C LYS A 58 -5.90 18.21 -5.60
N ARG A 59 -7.09 17.67 -5.35
CA ARG A 59 -8.21 18.45 -4.82
C ARG A 59 -7.96 18.80 -3.35
N ALA A 60 -7.55 17.83 -2.54
CA ALA A 60 -7.23 18.04 -1.13
C ALA A 60 -6.04 19.02 -0.93
N ASP A 61 -5.01 18.95 -1.77
CA ASP A 61 -3.84 19.84 -1.71
C ASP A 61 -4.18 21.31 -1.97
N ARG A 62 -5.19 21.57 -2.81
CA ARG A 62 -5.68 22.92 -3.10
C ARG A 62 -6.69 23.43 -2.09
N ALA A 63 -7.13 22.60 -1.16
CA ALA A 63 -8.10 22.99 -0.16
C ALA A 63 -7.51 24.04 0.81
N PRO A 64 -8.37 24.89 1.41
CA PRO A 64 -7.93 25.87 2.39
C PRO A 64 -7.38 25.18 3.64
N LEU A 65 -6.45 25.88 4.31
CA LEU A 65 -5.96 25.46 5.61
C LEU A 65 -7.07 25.63 6.66
N VAL A 66 -7.18 24.65 7.55
CA VAL A 66 -8.06 24.67 8.71
C VAL A 66 -7.29 24.20 9.93
N ASP A 67 -7.81 24.51 11.12
CA ASP A 67 -7.09 24.23 12.37
C ASP A 67 -7.06 22.74 12.74
N GLU A 68 -8.10 22.00 12.37
CA GLU A 68 -8.34 20.62 12.79
C GLU A 68 -9.00 19.81 11.69
N ILE A 69 -8.88 18.48 11.75
CA ILE A 69 -9.62 17.58 10.89
C ILE A 69 -11.12 17.86 11.08
N PRO A 70 -11.90 18.14 10.01
CA PRO A 70 -13.32 18.43 10.18
C PRO A 70 -14.10 17.23 10.75
N ALA A 71 -15.09 17.50 11.58
CA ALA A 71 -15.86 16.49 12.33
C ALA A 71 -16.47 15.36 11.46
N ARG A 72 -16.78 15.66 10.20
CA ARG A 72 -17.28 14.67 9.24
C ARG A 72 -16.31 13.53 8.95
N PHE A 73 -15.00 13.75 9.14
CA PHE A 73 -13.98 12.71 9.01
C PHE A 73 -13.73 11.96 10.32
N HIS A 74 -14.23 12.44 11.46
CA HIS A 74 -13.99 11.79 12.75
C HIS A 74 -14.70 10.44 12.84
N GLY A 75 -14.12 9.51 13.59
CA GLY A 75 -14.67 8.19 13.87
C GLY A 75 -13.72 7.06 13.53
N THR A 76 -14.16 5.84 13.83
CA THR A 76 -13.42 4.61 13.55
C THR A 76 -13.76 4.09 12.17
N TYR A 77 -12.74 3.74 11.41
CA TYR A 77 -12.87 3.13 10.08
C TYR A 77 -12.14 1.80 10.09
N ALA A 78 -12.72 0.83 9.40
CA ALA A 78 -12.22 -0.54 9.37
C ALA A 78 -12.26 -1.15 7.97
N GLN A 79 -11.37 -2.12 7.73
CA GLN A 79 -11.30 -2.90 6.49
C GLN A 79 -12.59 -3.68 6.21
N GLY A 80 -13.27 -4.09 7.27
CA GLY A 80 -14.50 -4.87 7.26
C GLY A 80 -15.23 -4.73 8.60
N ALA A 81 -16.51 -5.07 8.63
CA ALA A 81 -17.35 -4.94 9.82
C ALA A 81 -16.85 -5.81 10.98
N GLU A 82 -16.22 -6.95 10.67
CA GLU A 82 -15.62 -7.88 11.63
C GLU A 82 -14.47 -7.26 12.44
N TYR A 83 -13.85 -6.18 11.96
CA TYR A 83 -12.79 -5.48 12.67
C TYR A 83 -13.29 -4.34 13.55
N CYS A 84 -14.58 -3.98 13.49
CA CYS A 84 -15.06 -2.79 14.19
C CYS A 84 -15.05 -2.91 15.72
N ASP A 85 -15.11 -4.12 16.25
CA ASP A 85 -15.20 -4.37 17.70
C ASP A 85 -13.85 -4.67 18.36
N ASP A 86 -12.81 -4.96 17.57
CA ASP A 86 -11.52 -5.45 18.06
C ASP A 86 -10.34 -4.59 17.58
N ARG A 87 -9.60 -4.00 18.54
CA ARG A 87 -8.36 -3.26 18.26
C ARG A 87 -7.39 -4.15 17.48
N SER A 88 -7.12 -3.78 16.23
CA SER A 88 -6.33 -4.56 15.27
C SER A 88 -5.77 -3.66 14.16
N HIS A 89 -4.86 -4.18 13.33
CA HIS A 89 -4.43 -3.52 12.09
C HIS A 89 -5.56 -3.30 11.07
N GLY A 90 -6.73 -3.90 11.31
CA GLY A 90 -7.93 -3.77 10.50
C GLY A 90 -8.72 -2.50 10.76
N LEU A 91 -8.30 -1.62 11.69
CA LEU A 91 -8.98 -0.36 11.99
C LEU A 91 -8.02 0.78 12.38
N PHE A 92 -8.52 2.01 12.25
CA PHE A 92 -7.96 3.20 12.90
C PHE A 92 -9.08 4.16 13.28
N THR A 93 -8.78 5.09 14.18
CA THR A 93 -9.73 6.14 14.61
C THR A 93 -9.19 7.52 14.27
N ILE A 94 -10.01 8.33 13.61
CA ILE A 94 -9.69 9.72 13.29
C ILE A 94 -10.35 10.62 14.33
N ALA A 95 -9.55 11.47 14.98
CA ALA A 95 -9.99 12.57 15.83
C ALA A 95 -9.63 13.92 15.21
N ALA A 96 -9.84 15.01 15.96
CA ALA A 96 -9.57 16.37 15.47
C ALA A 96 -8.08 16.63 15.16
N ARG A 97 -7.18 16.09 16.00
CA ARG A 97 -5.72 16.34 15.94
C ARG A 97 -4.87 15.08 15.97
N GLU A 98 -5.50 13.91 15.93
CA GLU A 98 -4.81 12.63 16.06
C GLU A 98 -5.48 11.59 15.15
N ILE A 99 -4.68 10.63 14.69
CA ILE A 99 -5.16 9.39 14.07
C ILE A 99 -4.59 8.23 14.89
N ASP A 100 -5.45 7.49 15.58
CA ASP A 100 -5.06 6.35 16.40
C ASP A 100 -5.06 5.07 15.56
N PHE A 101 -3.89 4.49 15.38
CA PHE A 101 -3.67 3.20 14.72
C PHE A 101 -3.53 2.09 15.79
N PHE A 102 -3.38 0.84 15.34
CA PHE A 102 -3.27 -0.29 16.26
C PHE A 102 -2.11 -0.16 17.26
N GLU A 103 -0.92 0.22 16.78
CA GLU A 103 0.34 0.20 17.54
C GLU A 103 0.97 1.59 17.70
N SER A 104 0.32 2.64 17.19
CA SER A 104 0.86 3.99 17.15
C SER A 104 -0.27 5.00 17.11
N THR A 105 0.07 6.26 17.43
CA THR A 105 -0.83 7.39 17.25
C THR A 105 -0.11 8.45 16.41
N GLY A 106 -0.75 8.87 15.34
CA GLY A 106 -0.27 9.93 14.46
C GLY A 106 -0.73 11.31 14.94
N GLU A 107 0.21 12.21 15.18
CA GLU A 107 0.00 13.62 15.48
C GLU A 107 -0.33 14.39 14.19
N VAL A 108 -1.45 15.10 14.15
CA VAL A 108 -1.85 15.92 13.00
C VAL A 108 -1.27 17.34 13.13
N ARG A 109 -0.48 17.76 12.13
CA ARG A 109 0.26 19.04 12.15
C ARG A 109 -0.22 20.08 11.16
N ASN A 110 -0.74 19.66 10.01
CA ASN A 110 -1.26 20.55 8.97
C ASN A 110 -2.52 19.93 8.40
N VAL A 111 -3.60 20.70 8.25
CA VAL A 111 -4.87 20.22 7.72
C VAL A 111 -5.31 21.12 6.59
N ARG A 112 -5.56 20.52 5.43
CA ARG A 112 -6.27 21.13 4.31
C ARG A 112 -7.57 20.40 4.10
N ALA A 113 -8.69 21.10 4.03
CA ALA A 113 -9.99 20.46 3.86
C ALA A 113 -10.98 21.30 3.02
N ASP A 114 -11.69 20.62 2.12
CA ASP A 114 -12.75 21.18 1.27
C ASP A 114 -13.86 20.14 1.10
N GLY A 115 -14.97 20.32 1.82
CA GLY A 115 -16.12 19.44 1.77
C GLY A 115 -15.74 17.98 2.01
N ASP A 116 -15.85 17.17 0.96
CA ASP A 116 -15.57 15.73 0.97
C ASP A 116 -14.10 15.34 1.06
N TYR A 117 -13.18 16.30 0.93
CA TYR A 117 -11.76 16.06 0.71
C TYR A 117 -10.94 16.65 1.85
N ALA A 118 -9.93 15.92 2.29
CA ALA A 118 -8.93 16.44 3.22
C ALA A 118 -7.55 15.85 2.94
N ALA A 119 -6.50 16.63 3.22
CA ALA A 119 -5.12 16.18 3.26
C ALA A 119 -4.54 16.65 4.59
N VAL A 120 -3.91 15.73 5.32
CA VAL A 120 -3.26 16.06 6.59
C VAL A 120 -1.82 15.64 6.62
N THR A 121 -0.96 16.46 7.18
CA THR A 121 0.40 16.06 7.54
C THR A 121 0.35 15.37 8.90
N VAL A 122 0.72 14.09 8.92
CA VAL A 122 0.79 13.25 10.11
C VAL A 122 2.25 13.05 10.47
N PHE A 123 2.58 13.20 11.75
CA PHE A 123 3.81 12.69 12.34
C PHE A 123 3.49 11.48 13.20
N GLU A 124 4.13 10.36 12.93
CA GLU A 124 3.90 9.11 13.64
C GLU A 124 5.23 8.53 14.12
N GLN A 125 5.28 8.10 15.38
CA GLN A 125 6.40 7.36 15.93
C GLN A 125 5.94 5.96 16.33
N TYR A 126 6.65 4.94 15.85
CA TYR A 126 6.38 3.55 16.16
C TYR A 126 7.46 3.00 17.10
N GLY A 127 7.06 2.61 18.32
CA GLY A 127 7.98 2.16 19.37
C GLY A 127 9.12 3.16 19.63
N ASP A 128 10.34 2.66 19.80
CA ASP A 128 11.55 3.48 20.03
C ASP A 128 12.22 3.96 18.73
N GLY A 129 11.58 3.74 17.57
CA GLY A 129 12.11 4.13 16.27
C GLY A 129 12.09 5.64 16.03
N PRO A 130 12.77 6.15 14.98
CA PRO A 130 12.60 7.53 14.56
C PRO A 130 11.17 7.76 14.06
N GLY A 131 10.62 8.93 14.35
CA GLY A 131 9.31 9.30 13.83
C GLY A 131 9.33 9.61 12.34
N ASN A 132 8.23 9.32 11.65
CA ASN A 132 8.03 9.56 10.23
C ASN A 132 6.98 10.66 10.03
N THR A 133 7.15 11.47 8.99
CA THR A 133 6.15 12.47 8.58
C THR A 133 5.65 12.13 7.19
N TYR A 134 4.33 12.09 7.01
CA TYR A 134 3.71 11.77 5.73
C TYR A 134 2.40 12.53 5.55
N ALA A 135 1.89 12.53 4.32
CA ALA A 135 0.59 13.10 3.98
C ALA A 135 -0.47 12.00 3.96
N PHE A 136 -1.53 12.17 4.74
CA PHE A 136 -2.69 11.28 4.79
C PHE A 136 -3.85 11.96 4.06
N TYR A 137 -4.16 11.46 2.86
CA TYR A 137 -5.21 11.96 1.99
C TYR A 137 -6.51 11.23 2.28
N MET A 138 -7.62 11.97 2.32
CA MET A 138 -8.93 11.48 2.70
C MET A 138 -10.01 11.97 1.75
N ARG A 139 -10.96 11.10 1.47
CA ARG A 139 -12.22 11.43 0.84
C ARG A 139 -13.36 10.66 1.50
N ILE A 140 -14.38 11.37 1.98
CA ILE A 140 -15.64 10.73 2.37
C ILE A 140 -16.43 10.38 1.11
N MET A 141 -16.84 9.12 1.03
CA MET A 141 -17.66 8.60 -0.05
C MET A 141 -19.15 8.79 0.28
N PRO A 142 -20.05 8.73 -0.72
CA PRO A 142 -21.49 8.93 -0.49
C PRO A 142 -22.14 7.94 0.50
N ASP A 143 -21.56 6.75 0.65
CA ASP A 143 -22.00 5.72 1.59
C ASP A 143 -21.42 5.89 3.01
N GLY A 144 -20.64 6.95 3.24
CA GLY A 144 -20.01 7.25 4.52
C GLY A 144 -18.67 6.54 4.76
N SER A 145 -18.24 5.68 3.83
CA SER A 145 -16.90 5.07 3.86
C SER A 145 -15.80 6.12 3.61
N LEU A 146 -14.59 5.80 4.06
CA LEU A 146 -13.42 6.64 3.88
C LEU A 146 -12.49 6.02 2.86
N ARG A 147 -12.32 6.72 1.73
CA ARG A 147 -11.25 6.44 0.78
C ARG A 147 -10.02 7.24 1.18
N TYR A 148 -8.89 6.57 1.39
CA TYR A 148 -7.68 7.22 1.90
C TYR A 148 -6.37 6.65 1.30
N ARG A 149 -5.29 7.41 1.49
CA ARG A 149 -3.91 7.05 1.09
C ARG A 149 -2.92 7.77 2.01
N TYR A 150 -1.87 7.09 2.43
CA TYR A 150 -0.82 7.67 3.29
C TYR A 150 0.60 7.48 2.77
N ASP A 151 0.76 6.79 1.64
CA ASP A 151 2.02 6.53 0.94
C ASP A 151 1.77 6.48 -0.58
N ASP A 152 2.77 6.08 -1.38
CA ASP A 152 2.64 5.99 -2.83
C ASP A 152 1.87 4.75 -3.33
N ASN A 153 1.31 3.94 -2.42
CA ASN A 153 0.55 2.75 -2.78
C ASN A 153 -0.88 3.07 -3.25
N GLU A 154 -1.62 2.01 -3.59
CA GLU A 154 -3.02 2.08 -3.98
C GLU A 154 -3.89 2.66 -2.85
N ARG A 155 -4.95 3.38 -3.25
CA ARG A 155 -5.94 3.89 -2.30
C ARG A 155 -6.74 2.75 -1.68
N LEU A 156 -6.91 2.83 -0.38
CA LEU A 156 -7.77 1.94 0.39
C LEU A 156 -9.13 2.62 0.60
N THR A 157 -10.19 1.81 0.70
CA THR A 157 -11.53 2.30 1.08
C THR A 157 -12.03 1.48 2.24
N TRP A 158 -12.18 2.11 3.41
CA TRP A 158 -12.56 1.45 4.66
C TRP A 158 -13.95 1.92 5.09
N GLY A 159 -14.75 0.98 5.59
CA GLY A 159 -16.10 1.25 6.08
C GLY A 159 -16.03 2.01 7.40
N ARG A 160 -16.99 2.90 7.63
CA ARG A 160 -17.15 3.54 8.94
C ARG A 160 -17.81 2.57 9.89
N CYS A 161 -17.22 2.38 11.07
CA CYS A 161 -17.84 1.59 12.13
C CYS A 161 -19.02 2.35 12.74
N SER A 162 -20.09 1.62 13.02
CA SER A 162 -21.22 2.12 13.80
C SER A 162 -20.71 2.52 15.18
N GLN A 163 -21.07 3.71 15.68
CA GLN A 163 -20.84 4.01 17.09
C GLN A 163 -21.84 3.18 17.90
N ASN A 164 -21.33 2.19 18.63
CA ASN A 164 -22.13 1.35 19.52
C ASN A 164 -22.33 2.05 20.88
#